data_AF-A0A1M6HI99-F1
#
_entry.id   AF-A0A1M6HI99-F1
#
_cell.length_a   1.000
_cell.length_b   1.000
_cell.length_c   1.000
_cell.angle_alpha   90.00
_cell.angle_beta   90.00
_cell.angle_gamma   90.00
#
_symmetry.space_group_name_H-M   'P 1'
#
loop_
_entity.id
_entity.type
_entity.pdbx_description
1 polymer ?
#
loop_
_entity_poly.entity_id
_entity_poly.type
_entity_poly.pdbx_seq_one_letter_code
_entity_poly.pdbx_strand_id
1 'polypeptide(L)'
;MKKDTYNVEGIEIEVEHIDRNDGNRERRLVAYQFKAIREQSGMNRKEFSEWLGIPYRTMQEWELGRRQMPDYVLRLIAYKVKMEKERGNL
;
A
#
# COMPACT_ATOMS: atom_id res chain seq x y z
N MET A 1 12.98 13.41 -6.71
CA MET A 1 12.62 13.28 -5.28
C MET A 1 13.38 12.11 -4.69
N LYS A 2 13.83 12.22 -3.43
CA LYS A 2 14.44 11.08 -2.73
C LYS A 2 13.37 10.02 -2.50
N LYS A 3 13.72 8.75 -2.66
CA LYS A 3 12.88 7.61 -2.33
C LYS A 3 13.57 6.79 -1.26
N ASP A 4 12.77 6.21 -0.38
CA ASP A 4 13.21 5.30 0.66
C ASP A 4 12.64 3.90 0.34
N THR A 5 13.45 2.86 0.55
CA THR A 5 13.04 1.47 0.34
C THR A 5 12.54 0.86 1.64
N TYR A 6 11.39 0.19 1.59
CA TYR A 6 10.82 -0.54 2.72
C TYR A 6 10.50 -1.97 2.31
N ASN A 7 10.64 -2.89 3.26
CA ASN A 7 10.15 -4.25 3.11
C ASN A 7 8.86 -4.41 3.91
N VAL A 8 7.77 -4.81 3.24
CA VAL A 8 6.49 -5.12 3.88
C VAL A 8 6.13 -6.56 3.54
N GLU A 9 6.25 -7.46 4.52
CA GLU A 9 5.95 -8.90 4.38
C GLU A 9 6.70 -9.57 3.20
N GLY A 10 7.92 -9.11 2.91
CA GLY A 10 8.75 -9.63 1.82
C GLY A 10 8.56 -8.93 0.48
N ILE A 11 7.67 -7.93 0.37
CA ILE A 11 7.62 -7.04 -0.80
C ILE A 11 8.54 -5.85 -0.55
N GLU A 12 9.51 -5.66 -1.44
CA GLU A 12 10.28 -4.43 -1.52
C GLU A 12 9.48 -3.37 -2.27
N ILE A 13 9.27 -2.24 -1.59
CA ILE A 13 8.56 -1.08 -2.13
C ILE A 13 9.41 0.17 -2.01
N GLU A 14 9.41 0.98 -3.06
CA GLU A 14 9.96 2.32 -3.03
C GLU A 14 8.84 3.31 -2.72
N VAL A 15 9.02 4.12 -1.67
CA VAL A 15 8.08 5.20 -1.33
C VAL A 15 8.79 6.53 -1.33
N GLU A 16 8.03 7.60 -1.53
CA GLU A 16 8.55 8.97 -1.47
C GLU A 16 9.12 9.25 -0.08
N HIS A 17 10.30 9.88 -0.03
CA HIS A 17 10.92 10.29 1.23
C HIS A 17 10.04 11.32 1.94
N ILE A 18 9.72 11.04 3.20
CA ILE A 18 8.95 11.95 4.07
C ILE A 18 9.90 12.54 5.12
N ASP A 19 9.84 13.86 5.29
CA ASP A 19 10.60 14.57 6.32
C ASP A 19 10.33 13.97 7.71
N ARG A 20 11.40 13.76 8.49
CA ARG A 20 11.32 13.21 9.84
C ARG A 20 10.53 14.10 10.80
N ASN A 21 10.45 15.40 10.52
CA ASN A 21 9.73 16.39 11.33
C ASN A 21 8.27 16.57 10.92
N ASP A 22 7.77 15.85 9.91
CA ASP A 22 6.35 15.90 9.53
C ASP A 22 5.49 15.23 10.62
N GLY A 23 4.61 16.01 11.27
CA GLY A 23 3.70 15.50 12.30
C GLY A 23 2.70 14.45 11.82
N ASN A 24 2.50 14.30 10.50
CA ASN A 24 1.68 13.27 9.86
C ASN A 24 2.53 12.20 9.16
N ARG A 25 3.83 12.09 9.48
CA ARG A 25 4.76 11.19 8.80
C ARG A 25 4.26 9.75 8.74
N GLU A 26 3.83 9.20 9.88
CA GLU A 26 3.35 7.81 9.96
C GLU A 26 2.16 7.56 9.03
N ARG A 27 1.16 8.44 9.09
CA ARG A 27 -0.05 8.39 8.27
C ARG A 27 0.26 8.48 6.77
N ARG A 28 1.15 9.38 6.37
CA ARG A 28 1.61 9.51 4.97
C ARG A 28 2.37 8.27 4.53
N LEU A 29 3.24 7.72 5.40
CA LEU A 29 4.04 6.55 5.10
C LEU A 29 3.14 5.34 4.82
N VAL A 30 2.15 5.07 5.67
CA VAL A 30 1.18 3.97 5.46
C VAL A 30 0.42 4.14 4.14
N ALA A 31 -0.02 5.36 3.82
CA ALA A 31 -0.72 5.64 2.55
C ALA A 31 0.18 5.39 1.34
N TYR A 32 1.44 5.82 1.39
CA TYR A 32 2.42 5.58 0.31
C TYR A 32 2.79 4.11 0.18
N GLN A 33 2.94 3.40 1.29
CA GLN A 33 3.19 1.95 1.27
C GLN A 33 2.02 1.21 0.63
N PHE A 34 0.78 1.55 1.00
CA PHE A 34 -0.42 0.97 0.39
C PHE A 34 -0.48 1.22 -1.12
N LYS A 35 -0.20 2.47 -1.54
CA LYS A 35 -0.13 2.83 -2.97
C LYS A 35 0.91 1.99 -3.70
N ALA A 36 2.12 1.87 -3.15
CA ALA A 36 3.21 1.10 -3.76
C ALA A 36 2.88 -0.40 -3.84
N ILE A 37 2.22 -0.97 -2.84
CA ILE A 37 1.76 -2.37 -2.87
C ILE A 37 0.71 -2.58 -3.97
N ARG A 38 -0.24 -1.65 -4.16
CA ARG A 38 -1.19 -1.70 -5.29
C ARG A 38 -0.47 -1.63 -6.64
N GLU A 39 0.50 -0.72 -6.77
CA GLU A 39 1.26 -0.58 -8.02
C GLU A 39 2.08 -1.84 -8.33
N GLN A 40 2.65 -2.48 -7.30
CA GLN A 40 3.32 -3.78 -7.41
C GLN A 40 2.41 -4.91 -7.87
N SER A 41 1.10 -4.81 -7.64
CA SER A 41 0.12 -5.80 -8.10
C SER A 41 -0.31 -5.58 -9.56
N GLY A 42 0.15 -4.52 -10.23
CA GLY A 42 -0.23 -4.17 -11.60
C GLY A 42 -1.67 -3.68 -11.77
N MET A 43 -2.45 -3.63 -10.69
CA MET A 43 -3.88 -3.29 -10.74
C MET A 43 -4.11 -1.78 -10.64
N ASN A 44 -5.07 -1.30 -11.40
CA ASN A 44 -5.62 0.03 -11.17
C ASN A 44 -6.46 0.04 -9.87
N ARG A 45 -6.82 1.24 -9.42
CA ARG A 45 -7.57 1.45 -8.17
C ARG A 45 -8.89 0.68 -8.11
N LYS A 46 -9.63 0.58 -9.21
CA LYS A 46 -10.92 -0.10 -9.28
C LYS A 46 -10.72 -1.61 -9.13
N GLU A 47 -9.86 -2.19 -9.98
CA GLU A 47 -9.51 -3.62 -9.95
C GLU A 47 -9.00 -4.04 -8.57
N PHE A 48 -8.11 -3.25 -7.98
CA PHE A 48 -7.55 -3.57 -6.66
C PHE A 48 -8.62 -3.57 -5.56
N SER A 49 -9.57 -2.63 -5.60
CA SER A 49 -10.67 -2.60 -4.63
C SER A 49 -11.61 -3.79 -4.78
N GLU A 50 -11.93 -4.17 -6.02
CA GLU A 50 -12.75 -5.34 -6.33
C GLU A 50 -12.06 -6.64 -5.90
N TRP A 51 -10.77 -6.77 -6.20
CA TRP A 51 -9.94 -7.93 -5.83
C TRP A 51 -9.74 -8.08 -4.32
N LEU A 52 -9.69 -6.97 -3.58
CA LEU A 52 -9.67 -6.99 -2.11
C LEU A 52 -11.06 -7.21 -1.49
N GLY A 53 -12.13 -7.07 -2.27
CA GLY A 53 -13.50 -7.13 -1.76
C GLY A 53 -13.85 -5.96 -0.84
N ILE A 54 -13.26 -4.78 -1.06
CA ILE A 54 -13.52 -3.57 -0.26
C ILE A 54 -14.20 -2.49 -1.10
N PRO A 55 -15.01 -1.60 -0.49
CA PRO A 55 -15.56 -0.46 -1.21
C PRO A 55 -14.45 0.39 -1.84
N TYR A 56 -14.65 0.82 -3.09
CA TYR A 56 -13.71 1.69 -3.81
C TYR A 56 -13.35 2.95 -2.99
N ARG A 57 -14.32 3.52 -2.27
CA ARG A 57 -14.10 4.66 -1.38
C ARG A 57 -13.13 4.34 -0.24
N THR A 58 -13.17 3.14 0.34
CA THR A 58 -12.23 2.73 1.39
C THR A 58 -10.80 2.70 0.85
N MET A 59 -10.59 2.09 -0.32
CA MET A 59 -9.29 2.08 -0.99
C MET A 59 -8.79 3.51 -1.28
N GLN A 60 -9.65 4.40 -1.78
CA GLN A 60 -9.27 5.80 -2.03
C GLN A 60 -8.88 6.55 -0.75
N GLU A 61 -9.67 6.42 0.31
CA GLU A 61 -9.42 7.11 1.57
C GLU A 61 -8.13 6.61 2.25
N TRP A 62 -7.77 5.33 2.05
CA TRP A 62 -6.49 4.78 2.48
C TRP A 62 -5.32 5.31 1.65
N GLU A 63 -5.43 5.33 0.32
CA GLU A 63 -4.35 5.81 -0.56
C GLU A 63 -4.11 7.32 -0.43
N LEU A 64 -5.15 8.10 -0.17
CA LEU A 64 -5.06 9.54 0.14
C LEU A 64 -4.66 9.81 1.59
N GLY A 65 -4.53 8.76 2.40
CA GLY A 65 -4.29 8.85 3.83
C GLY A 65 -5.43 9.48 4.62
N ARG A 66 -6.58 9.82 4.05
CA ARG A 66 -7.73 10.44 4.76
C ARG A 66 -8.27 9.58 5.91
N ARG A 67 -8.20 8.26 5.77
CA ARG A 67 -8.42 7.29 6.84
C ARG A 67 -7.19 6.41 6.99
N GLN A 68 -6.69 6.25 8.21
CA GLN A 68 -5.60 5.31 8.47
C GLN A 68 -6.20 3.89 8.57
N MET A 69 -5.65 2.96 7.78
CA MET A 69 -5.92 1.55 7.99
C MET A 69 -5.10 1.04 9.18
N PRO A 70 -5.57 0.01 9.90
CA PRO A 70 -4.73 -0.66 10.87
C PRO A 70 -3.49 -1.28 10.20
N ASP A 71 -2.33 -1.23 10.85
CA ASP A 71 -1.06 -1.73 10.29
C ASP A 71 -1.13 -3.21 9.89
N TYR A 72 -1.86 -4.02 10.64
CA TYR A 72 -2.03 -5.44 10.30
C TYR A 72 -2.78 -5.63 8.98
N VAL A 73 -3.67 -4.71 8.60
CA VAL A 73 -4.38 -4.77 7.31
C VAL A 73 -3.42 -4.53 6.17
N LEU A 74 -2.52 -3.54 6.29
CA LEU A 74 -1.47 -3.29 5.30
C LEU A 74 -0.60 -4.53 5.09
N ARG A 75 -0.18 -5.17 6.19
CA ARG A 75 0.62 -6.40 6.16
C ARG A 75 -0.12 -7.55 5.49
N LEU A 76 -1.40 -7.76 5.81
CA LEU A 76 -2.22 -8.79 5.15
C LEU A 76 -2.37 -8.55 3.64
N ILE A 77 -2.54 -7.29 3.22
CA ILE A 77 -2.62 -6.93 1.80
C ILE A 77 -1.28 -7.17 1.09
N ALA A 78 -0.17 -6.75 1.71
CA ALA A 78 1.17 -7.01 1.19
C ALA A 78 1.43 -8.52 1.04
N TYR A 79 1.13 -9.30 2.08
CA TYR A 79 1.25 -10.76 2.03
C TYR A 79 0.40 -11.36 0.90
N LYS A 80 -0.86 -10.94 0.77
CA LYS A 80 -1.74 -11.43 -0.31
C LYS A 80 -1.15 -11.13 -1.68
N VAL A 81 -0.70 -9.89 -1.94
CA VAL A 81 -0.09 -9.51 -3.22
C VAL A 81 1.16 -10.36 -3.49
N LYS A 82 2.04 -10.54 -2.49
CA LYS A 82 3.25 -11.35 -2.65
C LYS A 82 2.91 -12.78 -3.05
N MET A 83 2.02 -13.43 -2.31
CA MET A 83 1.65 -14.83 -2.56
C MET A 83 1.00 -15.01 -3.93
N GLU A 84 0.17 -14.07 -4.36
CA GLU A 84 -0.49 -14.16 -5.66
C GLU A 84 0.48 -13.90 -6.83
N LYS A 85 1.50 -13.06 -6.64
CA LYS A 85 2.63 -12.94 -7.59
C LYS A 85 3.45 -14.23 -7.65
N GLU A 86 3.78 -14.83 -6.51
CA GLU A 86 4.53 -16.11 -6.46
C GLU A 86 3.76 -17.26 -7.11
N ARG A 87 2.42 -17.22 -7.07
CA ARG A 87 1.55 -18.20 -7.74
C ARG A 87 1.35 -17.93 -9.24
N GLY A 88 1.75 -16.76 -9.74
CA GLY A 88 1.53 -16.35 -11.14
C GLY A 88 0.08 -15.91 -11.44
N ASN A 89 -0.66 -15.46 -10.43
CA ASN A 89 -2.04 -14.99 -10.57
C ASN A 89 -2.17 -13.47 -10.80
N LEU A 90 -1.04 -12.76 -10.79
CA LEU A 90 -0.92 -11.31 -10.95
C LEU A 90 0.07 -10.95 -12.06
#